data_AF-A0A7D8V5K6-F1
#
_entry.id   AF-A0A7D8V5K6-F1
#
_cell.length_a   1.000
_cell.length_b   1.000
_cell.length_c   1.000
_cell.angle_alpha   90.00
_cell.angle_beta   90.00
_cell.angle_gamma   90.00
#
_symmetry.space_group_name_H-M   'P 1'
#
loop_
_entity.id
_entity.type
_entity.pdbx_description
1 polymer ?
#
loop_
_entity_poly.entity_id
_entity_poly.type
_entity_poly.pdbx_seq_one_letter_code
_entity_poly.pdbx_strand_id
1 'polypeptide(L)'
;MVDWAADASDHFAHKIEARKAKAAKGGKGGKQKPLPSPKEPKYEYAVFPWGINDPTTGKVKTVTKPWDNVASPLGWHSYITASNPWPQARFKGATVKGNTTTVASTVGNNVLAHEDWEGRNEFLDNWRPVSDDFSFVYEYGEPDGLAPKEYIDFVVTQLFYTCNAYHDLLYRLGFDEVSGNFQMYNFGKGGKGGDPVIANAQDGSGYNNANFMTPPDGQAPRMRMYVWDTATPYRDGDLEAGIVIHEYSHGLSTRLTGGPANSGCLGWGEAGGMGEGWGDAIATIIRQVEEHNPKGPDVFPMGAWAANQAKGIRNYVYATNSTLNPSTYKTLDKPGYWGVHAIGEVWAEYLFVLTTRLIEKYGFSKTLYPPEDTSKPNDYYTKTSGESVDSLGRPLPLIPKHGNTLSLQLIISAMKLQPCRPTFFDARDAIIQADEELTGGENQCIIWKAFAERGLGSDAAVVGQTPWGGGVRTDGYKVPEKACK
;
A
#
# COMPACT_ATOMS: atom_id res chain seq x y z
N MET A 1 15.81 -2.09 6.99
CA MET A 1 15.42 -0.74 6.54
C MET A 1 15.97 -0.64 5.14
N VAL A 2 15.13 -0.97 4.16
CA VAL A 2 15.47 -0.82 2.75
C VAL A 2 15.24 0.66 2.44
N ASP A 3 16.28 1.29 1.93
CA ASP A 3 16.32 2.69 1.55
C ASP A 3 15.81 2.79 0.10
N TRP A 4 14.65 3.42 -0.11
CA TRP A 4 13.92 3.43 -1.38
C TRP A 4 14.48 4.46 -2.37
N ALA A 5 15.75 4.30 -2.75
CA ALA A 5 16.37 4.80 -3.97
C ALA A 5 17.89 4.58 -3.91
N ALA A 6 18.35 3.36 -4.17
CA ALA A 6 19.78 3.08 -4.38
C ALA A 6 20.20 3.05 -5.87
N ASP A 7 19.30 3.35 -6.83
CA ASP A 7 19.61 3.25 -8.27
C ASP A 7 19.38 4.53 -9.08
N ALA A 8 19.32 5.70 -8.43
CA ALA A 8 19.33 7.01 -9.11
C ALA A 8 20.61 7.80 -8.81
N SER A 9 21.78 7.24 -9.14
CA SER A 9 23.01 8.03 -9.19
C SER A 9 23.95 7.56 -10.30
N ASP A 10 23.89 8.23 -11.45
CA ASP A 10 25.13 8.68 -12.08
C ASP A 10 24.90 9.86 -13.02
N HIS A 11 25.87 10.78 -12.97
CA HIS A 11 25.97 12.05 -13.69
C HIS A 11 25.06 13.21 -13.25
N PHE A 12 25.57 14.05 -12.34
CA PHE A 12 26.10 15.38 -12.68
C PHE A 12 26.74 16.01 -11.42
N ALA A 13 28.07 15.96 -11.34
CA ALA A 13 28.83 16.78 -10.40
C ALA A 13 29.04 18.16 -11.03
N HIS A 14 28.50 19.23 -10.41
CA HIS A 14 29.23 20.47 -10.10
C HIS A 14 28.34 21.60 -9.52
N LYS A 15 28.90 22.24 -8.49
CA LYS A 15 28.61 23.57 -7.89
C LYS A 15 27.52 23.66 -6.81
N ILE A 16 27.94 23.39 -5.57
CA ILE A 16 27.37 23.98 -4.36
C ILE A 16 28.47 24.77 -3.64
N GLU A 17 28.53 26.08 -3.89
CA GLU A 17 29.05 27.07 -2.93
C GLU A 17 28.44 28.43 -3.30
N ALA A 18 27.21 28.67 -2.85
CA ALA A 18 26.64 30.01 -2.60
C ALA A 18 25.14 29.91 -2.26
N ARG A 19 24.77 29.24 -1.16
CA ARG A 19 23.40 29.39 -0.59
C ARG A 19 23.23 29.03 0.89
N LYS A 20 24.33 28.86 1.64
CA LYS A 20 24.28 28.62 3.10
C LYS A 20 23.89 29.84 3.95
N ALA A 21 23.49 30.97 3.37
CA ALA A 21 23.21 32.20 4.12
C ALA A 21 21.74 32.66 4.16
N LYS A 22 20.77 31.87 3.67
CA LYS A 22 19.33 32.28 3.71
C LYS A 22 18.33 31.25 4.24
N ALA A 23 18.77 30.12 4.77
CA ALA A 23 17.90 29.13 5.42
C ALA A 23 17.76 29.32 6.95
N ALA A 24 18.33 30.39 7.51
CA ALA A 24 18.22 30.72 8.94
C ALA A 24 17.11 31.75 9.20
N LYS A 25 15.88 31.46 8.80
CA LYS A 25 14.66 32.05 9.38
C LYS A 25 13.56 30.99 9.33
N GLY A 26 13.30 30.36 10.48
CA GLY A 26 12.20 29.43 10.66
C GLY A 26 10.88 30.08 10.28
N GLY A 27 10.35 29.70 9.12
CA GLY A 27 8.96 29.93 8.77
C GLY A 27 8.11 28.95 9.56
N LYS A 28 7.38 29.45 10.54
CA LYS A 28 6.26 28.71 11.14
C LYS A 28 5.27 28.47 10.01
N GLY A 29 5.05 27.20 9.64
CA GLY A 29 4.00 26.81 8.70
C GLY A 29 2.69 27.50 9.06
N GLY A 30 2.08 28.17 8.08
CA GLY A 30 0.86 28.93 8.28
C GLY A 30 -0.26 27.99 8.70
N LYS A 31 -0.85 28.24 9.87
CA LYS A 31 -2.05 27.54 10.33
C LYS A 31 -3.19 27.87 9.37
N GLN A 32 -3.55 26.96 8.47
CA GLN A 32 -4.75 27.11 7.65
C GLN A 32 -5.94 27.01 8.61
N LYS A 33 -6.80 28.04 8.65
CA LYS A 33 -7.93 28.06 9.57
C LYS A 33 -9.09 27.26 8.98
N PRO A 34 -9.64 26.26 9.70
CA PRO A 34 -10.87 25.61 9.29
C PRO A 34 -12.04 26.62 9.28
N LEU A 35 -13.01 26.41 8.39
CA LEU A 35 -14.24 27.21 8.30
C LEU A 35 -15.14 26.98 9.53
N PRO A 36 -15.99 27.95 9.93
CA PRO A 36 -16.82 27.85 11.14
C PRO A 36 -17.86 26.71 11.10
N SER A 37 -18.01 26.04 12.25
CA SER A 37 -18.70 24.76 12.43
C SER A 37 -20.16 24.87 12.90
N PRO A 38 -21.09 24.02 12.41
CA PRO A 38 -22.37 23.69 13.05
C PRO A 38 -22.21 22.73 14.25
N LYS A 39 -23.30 22.50 15.00
CA LYS A 39 -23.34 21.80 16.31
C LYS A 39 -23.10 20.27 16.32
N GLU A 40 -22.93 19.61 15.17
CA GLU A 40 -22.71 18.14 15.09
C GLU A 40 -21.40 17.80 14.37
N PRO A 41 -20.68 16.73 14.80
CA PRO A 41 -19.43 16.32 14.17
C PRO A 41 -19.70 15.78 12.75
N LYS A 42 -19.01 16.34 11.76
CA LYS A 42 -19.23 16.06 10.34
C LYS A 42 -18.45 14.85 9.82
N TYR A 43 -17.20 14.72 10.26
CA TYR A 43 -16.24 13.73 9.72
C TYR A 43 -16.06 13.87 8.21
N GLU A 44 -15.70 15.09 7.79
CA GLU A 44 -15.45 15.48 6.40
C GLU A 44 -13.95 15.62 6.14
N TYR A 45 -13.50 15.16 4.97
CA TYR A 45 -12.09 15.22 4.56
C TYR A 45 -12.03 15.74 3.13
N ALA A 46 -11.35 16.87 2.90
CA ALA A 46 -10.98 17.27 1.54
C ALA A 46 -9.68 16.55 1.16
N VAL A 47 -9.77 15.60 0.24
CA VAL A 47 -8.67 14.71 -0.16
C VAL A 47 -8.76 14.38 -1.65
N PHE A 48 -7.66 13.91 -2.23
CA PHE A 48 -7.71 13.04 -3.41
C PHE A 48 -8.32 11.70 -2.97
N PRO A 49 -9.54 11.36 -3.44
CA PRO A 49 -10.24 10.18 -2.97
C PRO A 49 -9.55 8.88 -3.38
N TRP A 50 -9.88 7.80 -2.69
CA TRP A 50 -9.40 6.45 -2.96
C TRP A 50 -9.48 6.10 -4.45
N GLY A 51 -8.40 5.53 -4.99
CA GLY A 51 -8.25 5.22 -6.42
C GLY A 51 -7.55 6.31 -7.25
N ILE A 52 -7.56 7.57 -6.81
CA ILE A 52 -6.76 8.62 -7.45
C ILE A 52 -5.29 8.45 -7.04
N ASN A 53 -4.42 8.16 -8.01
CA ASN A 53 -3.00 7.94 -7.74
C ASN A 53 -2.27 9.21 -7.31
N ASP A 54 -2.50 10.33 -7.99
CA ASP A 54 -1.74 11.56 -7.77
C ASP A 54 -2.53 12.79 -8.25
N PRO A 55 -2.07 14.02 -7.96
CA PRO A 55 -2.80 15.24 -8.31
C PRO A 55 -3.07 15.45 -9.80
N THR A 56 -2.42 14.70 -10.71
CA THR A 56 -2.65 14.82 -12.16
C THR A 56 -3.74 13.88 -12.67
N THR A 57 -4.09 12.83 -11.91
CA THR A 57 -5.08 11.83 -12.32
C THR A 57 -6.46 12.07 -11.72
N GLY A 58 -6.59 13.02 -10.78
CA GLY A 58 -7.87 13.36 -10.16
C GLY A 58 -7.93 14.75 -9.56
N LYS A 59 -9.06 15.04 -8.90
CA LYS A 59 -9.28 16.30 -8.19
C LYS A 59 -9.64 16.02 -6.75
N VAL A 60 -9.29 16.96 -5.87
CA VAL A 60 -9.73 16.97 -4.48
C VAL A 60 -11.26 16.95 -4.41
N LYS A 61 -11.81 16.08 -3.56
CA LYS A 61 -13.24 16.06 -3.21
C LYS A 61 -13.39 15.95 -1.71
N THR A 62 -14.50 16.46 -1.20
CA THR A 62 -14.89 16.22 0.19
C THR A 62 -15.58 14.86 0.30
N VAL A 63 -15.03 13.98 1.12
CA VAL A 63 -15.65 12.69 1.50
C VAL A 63 -16.12 12.76 2.94
N THR A 64 -17.23 12.10 3.25
CA THR A 64 -17.88 12.16 4.57
C THR A 64 -18.02 10.76 5.16
N LYS A 65 -17.59 10.57 6.41
CA LYS A 65 -17.61 9.27 7.11
C LYS A 65 -17.13 8.10 6.22
N PRO A 66 -15.91 8.18 5.65
CA PRO A 66 -15.44 7.25 4.62
C PRO A 66 -15.02 5.86 5.13
N TRP A 67 -15.06 5.61 6.45
CA TRP A 67 -14.59 4.36 7.03
C TRP A 67 -15.53 3.18 6.76
N ASP A 68 -14.95 1.99 6.67
CA ASP A 68 -15.70 0.74 6.66
C ASP A 68 -16.07 0.36 8.12
N ASN A 69 -17.36 0.13 8.41
CA ASN A 69 -17.79 -0.10 9.80
C ASN A 69 -17.41 -1.49 10.33
N VAL A 70 -17.03 -2.42 9.45
CA VAL A 70 -16.54 -3.75 9.85
C VAL A 70 -15.07 -3.68 10.26
N ALA A 71 -14.25 -2.99 9.45
CA ALA A 71 -12.82 -2.83 9.69
C ALA A 71 -12.51 -1.78 10.78
N SER A 72 -13.25 -0.68 10.79
CA SER A 72 -13.06 0.46 11.69
C SER A 72 -14.33 0.74 12.51
N PRO A 73 -14.72 -0.13 13.46
CA PRO A 73 -15.98 -0.01 14.20
C PRO A 73 -16.07 1.22 15.13
N LEU A 74 -14.94 1.88 15.42
CA LEU A 74 -14.88 3.13 16.18
C LEU A 74 -14.79 4.38 15.27
N GLY A 75 -14.85 4.20 13.96
CA GLY A 75 -14.37 5.17 12.98
C GLY A 75 -12.85 5.37 13.07
N TRP A 76 -12.34 6.35 12.34
CA TRP A 76 -10.89 6.58 12.26
C TRP A 76 -10.32 7.46 13.38
N HIS A 77 -11.14 8.18 14.14
CA HIS A 77 -10.66 9.19 15.11
C HIS A 77 -10.75 8.77 16.58
N SER A 78 -11.00 7.48 16.84
CA SER A 78 -11.21 6.98 18.20
C SER A 78 -10.45 5.69 18.44
N TYR A 79 -10.09 5.46 19.69
CA TYR A 79 -9.48 4.22 20.18
C TYR A 79 -9.90 3.94 21.63
N ILE A 80 -9.68 2.71 22.09
CA ILE A 80 -9.93 2.35 23.49
C ILE A 80 -8.83 2.93 24.38
N THR A 81 -9.17 3.77 25.36
CA THR A 81 -8.21 4.55 26.15
C THR A 81 -7.09 3.70 26.75
N ALA A 82 -7.42 2.53 27.30
CA ALA A 82 -6.45 1.62 27.92
C ALA A 82 -5.51 0.91 26.93
N SER A 83 -5.81 0.94 25.63
CA SER A 83 -5.01 0.29 24.57
C SER A 83 -3.89 1.17 24.03
N ASN A 84 -3.84 2.45 24.41
CA ASN A 84 -2.80 3.37 23.95
C ASN A 84 -1.41 2.92 24.44
N PRO A 85 -0.48 2.57 23.54
CA PRO A 85 0.86 2.13 23.91
C PRO A 85 1.73 3.27 24.46
N TRP A 86 1.29 4.53 24.34
CA TRP A 86 1.98 5.72 24.83
C TRP A 86 1.19 6.42 25.94
N PRO A 87 1.26 5.97 27.21
CA PRO A 87 0.49 6.56 28.31
C PRO A 87 0.82 8.04 28.59
N GLN A 88 2.00 8.50 28.15
CA GLN A 88 2.42 9.89 28.22
C GLN A 88 1.83 10.78 27.12
N ALA A 89 1.22 10.21 26.07
CA ALA A 89 0.69 10.98 24.95
C ALA A 89 -0.38 11.97 25.43
N ARG A 90 -0.30 13.21 24.93
CA ARG A 90 -1.27 14.29 25.22
C ARG A 90 -1.75 14.88 23.90
N PHE A 91 -2.48 14.08 23.13
CA PHE A 91 -2.98 14.51 21.83
C PHE A 91 -3.95 15.68 21.98
N LYS A 92 -3.68 16.78 21.26
CA LYS A 92 -4.54 17.95 21.24
C LYS A 92 -5.89 17.59 20.61
N GLY A 93 -6.99 18.05 21.22
CA GLY A 93 -8.35 17.71 20.78
C GLY A 93 -8.84 16.35 21.30
N ALA A 94 -8.09 15.66 22.16
CA ALA A 94 -8.53 14.42 22.79
C ALA A 94 -9.62 14.68 23.84
N THR A 95 -10.71 13.93 23.75
CA THR A 95 -11.79 13.86 24.74
C THR A 95 -12.01 12.41 25.14
N VAL A 96 -12.08 12.15 26.45
CA VAL A 96 -12.33 10.81 26.99
C VAL A 96 -13.80 10.70 27.41
N LYS A 97 -14.50 9.69 26.91
CA LYS A 97 -15.87 9.36 27.32
C LYS A 97 -15.95 7.86 27.62
N GLY A 98 -16.15 7.52 28.88
CA GLY A 98 -16.08 6.12 29.32
C GLY A 98 -14.68 5.54 29.07
N ASN A 99 -14.60 4.42 28.37
CA ASN A 99 -13.34 3.76 28.00
C ASN A 99 -12.83 4.13 26.59
N THR A 100 -13.45 5.10 25.93
CA THR A 100 -13.07 5.52 24.58
C THR A 100 -12.45 6.91 24.62
N THR A 101 -11.32 7.07 23.94
CA THR A 101 -10.74 8.37 23.64
C THR A 101 -11.03 8.69 22.18
N THR A 102 -11.65 9.84 21.94
CA THR A 102 -11.84 10.41 20.61
C THR A 102 -10.93 11.62 20.47
N VAL A 103 -10.21 11.73 19.37
CA VAL A 103 -9.26 12.82 19.11
C VAL A 103 -9.75 13.61 17.91
N ALA A 104 -10.03 14.90 18.10
CA ALA A 104 -10.39 15.86 17.05
C ALA A 104 -9.19 16.22 16.14
N SER A 105 -8.40 15.22 15.76
CA SER A 105 -7.15 15.30 15.00
C SER A 105 -6.87 13.95 14.31
N THR A 106 -5.84 13.84 13.48
CA THR A 106 -5.45 12.66 12.70
C THR A 106 -4.80 11.54 13.55
N VAL A 107 -5.54 11.07 14.57
CA VAL A 107 -5.16 10.04 15.53
C VAL A 107 -6.33 9.08 15.71
N GLY A 108 -6.06 7.79 15.56
CA GLY A 108 -7.06 6.74 15.57
C GLY A 108 -6.58 5.40 16.09
N ASN A 109 -7.48 4.41 16.01
CA ASN A 109 -7.13 3.02 16.29
C ASN A 109 -6.11 2.47 15.27
N ASN A 110 -6.12 2.92 14.03
CA ASN A 110 -5.33 2.32 12.96
C ASN A 110 -4.06 3.13 12.64
N VAL A 111 -4.14 4.47 12.71
CA VAL A 111 -3.10 5.40 12.22
C VAL A 111 -2.94 6.61 13.13
N LEU A 112 -1.71 7.10 13.26
CA LEU A 112 -1.35 8.40 13.82
C LEU A 112 -0.54 9.19 12.78
N ALA A 113 -1.18 10.12 12.05
CA ALA A 113 -0.52 10.92 11.01
C ALA A 113 -0.20 12.37 11.44
N HIS A 114 1.02 12.83 11.20
CA HIS A 114 1.58 14.15 11.59
C HIS A 114 2.69 14.58 10.63
N GLU A 115 3.10 15.84 10.69
CA GLU A 115 4.39 16.23 10.13
C GLU A 115 5.57 15.63 10.92
N ASP A 116 6.71 15.46 10.25
CA ASP A 116 7.99 15.18 10.91
C ASP A 116 9.16 15.91 10.25
N TRP A 117 9.10 17.24 10.16
CA TRP A 117 10.12 18.03 9.45
C TRP A 117 11.53 17.92 10.03
N GLU A 118 11.67 17.47 11.28
CA GLU A 118 12.97 17.24 11.91
C GLU A 118 13.54 15.85 11.60
N GLY A 119 12.72 14.93 11.05
CA GLY A 119 13.10 13.56 10.70
C GLY A 119 13.48 12.71 11.92
N ARG A 120 12.86 12.99 13.07
CA ARG A 120 13.25 12.39 14.36
C ARG A 120 12.43 11.13 14.67
N ASN A 121 12.66 10.57 15.85
CA ASN A 121 11.87 9.44 16.33
C ASN A 121 10.74 9.90 17.25
N GLU A 122 10.90 11.04 17.93
CA GLU A 122 9.87 11.67 18.73
C GLU A 122 8.76 12.22 17.83
N PHE A 123 7.53 11.82 18.10
CA PHE A 123 6.42 12.09 17.18
C PHE A 123 5.11 12.47 17.91
N LEU A 124 5.01 12.20 19.22
CA LEU A 124 3.78 12.40 19.98
C LEU A 124 3.32 13.86 20.01
N ASP A 125 4.29 14.79 20.03
CA ASP A 125 4.06 16.23 20.12
C ASP A 125 4.16 16.95 18.75
N ASN A 126 4.45 16.20 17.67
CA ASN A 126 4.54 16.77 16.32
C ASN A 126 3.19 17.34 15.87
N TRP A 127 3.25 18.29 14.95
CA TRP A 127 2.04 19.00 14.54
C TRP A 127 1.06 18.08 13.78
N ARG A 128 -0.22 18.24 14.14
CA ARG A 128 -1.36 17.60 13.49
C ARG A 128 -2.47 18.64 13.34
N PRO A 129 -3.26 18.61 12.25
CA PRO A 129 -4.45 19.43 12.14
C PRO A 129 -5.44 19.07 13.25
N VAL A 130 -6.08 20.09 13.85
CA VAL A 130 -7.12 19.92 14.88
C VAL A 130 -8.40 20.58 14.40
N SER A 131 -9.51 19.86 14.45
CA SER A 131 -10.83 20.30 13.98
C SER A 131 -11.93 19.77 14.91
N ASP A 132 -12.48 20.64 15.77
CA ASP A 132 -13.42 20.26 16.84
C ASP A 132 -14.74 19.65 16.31
N ASP A 133 -15.12 19.96 15.06
CA ASP A 133 -16.28 19.38 14.38
C ASP A 133 -15.91 18.25 13.40
N PHE A 134 -14.65 17.79 13.42
CA PHE A 134 -14.12 16.78 12.51
C PHE A 134 -14.28 17.16 11.03
N SER A 135 -14.20 18.45 10.71
CA SER A 135 -14.15 18.97 9.34
C SER A 135 -12.70 19.25 8.95
N PHE A 136 -12.03 18.27 8.33
CA PHE A 136 -10.65 18.36 7.83
C PHE A 136 -10.65 18.80 6.36
N VAL A 137 -11.12 20.04 6.14
CA VAL A 137 -11.22 20.66 4.81
C VAL A 137 -10.21 21.79 4.76
N TYR A 138 -9.07 21.52 4.13
CA TYR A 138 -7.94 22.44 3.99
C TYR A 138 -7.73 22.80 2.52
N GLU A 139 -7.31 24.02 2.24
CA GLU A 139 -7.07 24.47 0.87
C GLU A 139 -5.79 23.82 0.32
N TYR A 140 -5.94 23.11 -0.79
CA TYR A 140 -4.84 22.64 -1.64
C TYR A 140 -4.95 23.38 -2.98
N GLY A 141 -4.09 24.38 -3.18
CA GLY A 141 -4.03 25.17 -4.41
C GLY A 141 -2.78 24.85 -5.19
N GLU A 142 -2.92 24.30 -6.40
CA GLU A 142 -1.83 24.25 -7.39
C GLU A 142 -2.43 24.57 -8.77
N PRO A 143 -1.73 25.38 -9.60
CA PRO A 143 -0.59 24.84 -10.35
C PRO A 143 0.75 25.63 -10.30
N ASP A 144 0.88 26.72 -9.53
CA ASP A 144 2.00 27.67 -9.66
C ASP A 144 2.84 27.98 -8.39
N GLY A 145 2.93 27.10 -7.37
CA GLY A 145 4.05 27.18 -6.40
C GLY A 145 3.75 27.41 -4.93
N LEU A 146 3.00 26.51 -4.29
CA LEU A 146 3.10 26.35 -2.84
C LEU A 146 4.29 25.44 -2.49
N ALA A 147 5.12 25.87 -1.54
CA ALA A 147 6.12 25.00 -0.93
C ALA A 147 5.42 23.94 -0.06
N PRO A 148 5.93 22.70 0.02
CA PRO A 148 5.31 21.62 0.79
C PRO A 148 4.80 21.99 2.18
N LYS A 149 5.58 22.76 2.94
CA LYS A 149 5.21 23.19 4.30
C LYS A 149 3.98 24.11 4.38
N GLU A 150 3.57 24.71 3.26
CA GLU A 150 2.43 25.64 3.21
C GLU A 150 1.08 24.94 3.19
N TYR A 151 1.03 23.64 2.85
CA TYR A 151 -0.19 22.83 2.78
C TYR A 151 -0.14 21.59 3.70
N ILE A 152 0.62 21.66 4.79
CA ILE A 152 0.85 20.51 5.68
C ILE A 152 -0.43 19.95 6.31
N ASP A 153 -1.41 20.80 6.64
CA ASP A 153 -2.68 20.33 7.23
C ASP A 153 -3.48 19.46 6.24
N PHE A 154 -3.48 19.83 4.96
CA PHE A 154 -4.04 19.02 3.88
C PHE A 154 -3.29 17.70 3.71
N VAL A 155 -1.95 17.75 3.66
CA VAL A 155 -1.10 16.57 3.47
C VAL A 155 -1.22 15.56 4.61
N VAL A 156 -1.17 16.01 5.87
CA VAL A 156 -1.37 15.13 7.03
C VAL A 156 -2.76 14.49 7.00
N THR A 157 -3.78 15.24 6.55
CA THR A 157 -5.13 14.73 6.34
C THR A 157 -5.19 13.69 5.22
N GLN A 158 -4.51 13.93 4.08
CA GLN A 158 -4.42 12.99 2.96
C GLN A 158 -3.73 11.69 3.37
N LEU A 159 -2.58 11.77 4.04
CA LEU A 159 -1.85 10.60 4.52
C LEU A 159 -2.71 9.77 5.47
N PHE A 160 -3.36 10.44 6.43
CA PHE A 160 -4.29 9.79 7.36
C PHE A 160 -5.43 9.09 6.64
N TYR A 161 -6.05 9.75 5.65
CA TYR A 161 -7.13 9.20 4.84
C TYR A 161 -6.66 7.96 4.06
N THR A 162 -5.56 8.06 3.32
CA THR A 162 -5.05 6.97 2.47
C THR A 162 -4.66 5.76 3.31
N CYS A 163 -3.94 5.94 4.43
CA CYS A 163 -3.56 4.85 5.31
C CYS A 163 -4.77 4.16 5.96
N ASN A 164 -5.77 4.91 6.43
CA ASN A 164 -6.97 4.30 7.02
C ASN A 164 -7.86 3.61 5.97
N ALA A 165 -8.03 4.21 4.79
CA ALA A 165 -8.74 3.56 3.70
C ALA A 165 -8.05 2.23 3.34
N TYR A 166 -6.73 2.23 3.21
CA TYR A 166 -6.01 1.01 2.88
C TYR A 166 -6.06 -0.04 4.01
N HIS A 167 -5.94 0.38 5.28
CA HIS A 167 -6.23 -0.49 6.43
C HIS A 167 -7.59 -1.18 6.28
N ASP A 168 -8.64 -0.40 6.01
CA ASP A 168 -10.00 -0.92 5.91
C ASP A 168 -10.14 -1.92 4.75
N LEU A 169 -9.57 -1.62 3.58
CA LEU A 169 -9.55 -2.55 2.45
C LEU A 169 -8.83 -3.86 2.82
N LEU A 170 -7.63 -3.75 3.38
CA LEU A 170 -6.81 -4.92 3.73
C LEU A 170 -7.50 -5.78 4.80
N TYR A 171 -8.16 -5.17 5.78
CA TYR A 171 -8.97 -5.87 6.77
C TYR A 171 -10.04 -6.73 6.11
N ARG A 172 -10.79 -6.16 5.15
CA ARG A 172 -11.84 -6.87 4.41
C ARG A 172 -11.30 -8.00 3.53
N LEU A 173 -10.02 -7.96 3.17
CA LEU A 173 -9.32 -8.99 2.39
C LEU A 173 -8.56 -10.00 3.28
N GLY A 174 -8.73 -9.89 4.60
CA GLY A 174 -8.24 -10.85 5.59
C GLY A 174 -6.95 -10.43 6.29
N PHE A 175 -6.40 -9.23 6.08
CA PHE A 175 -5.37 -8.71 6.98
C PHE A 175 -6.02 -8.15 8.25
N ASP A 176 -6.50 -9.09 9.06
CA ASP A 176 -7.22 -8.87 10.30
C ASP A 176 -6.30 -8.95 11.53
N GLU A 177 -6.88 -8.87 12.72
CA GLU A 177 -6.13 -8.84 13.97
C GLU A 177 -5.24 -10.09 14.16
N VAL A 178 -5.75 -11.29 13.87
CA VAL A 178 -4.98 -12.55 13.99
C VAL A 178 -3.86 -12.62 12.96
N SER A 179 -4.08 -12.02 11.79
CA SER A 179 -3.06 -11.92 10.74
C SER A 179 -2.00 -10.86 11.03
N GLY A 180 -2.07 -10.17 12.19
CA GLY A 180 -1.11 -9.17 12.65
C GLY A 180 -1.22 -7.87 11.87
N ASN A 181 -2.44 -7.37 11.70
CA ASN A 181 -2.66 -6.03 11.19
C ASN A 181 -2.23 -4.93 12.17
N PHE A 182 -2.46 -3.67 11.80
CA PHE A 182 -1.96 -2.51 12.55
C PHE A 182 -3.10 -1.82 13.29
N GLN A 183 -3.29 -2.18 14.55
CA GLN A 183 -4.39 -1.67 15.37
C GLN A 183 -3.94 -1.44 16.81
N MET A 184 -4.31 -0.29 17.37
CA MET A 184 -4.11 0.00 18.79
C MET A 184 -4.90 -0.98 19.66
N TYR A 185 -6.14 -1.28 19.27
CA TYR A 185 -7.00 -2.25 19.93
C TYR A 185 -7.60 -3.26 18.95
N ASN A 186 -7.51 -4.55 19.31
CA ASN A 186 -7.91 -5.68 18.47
C ASN A 186 -9.31 -6.23 18.81
N PHE A 187 -10.09 -5.52 19.63
CA PHE A 187 -11.48 -5.89 19.96
C PHE A 187 -11.66 -7.32 20.52
N GLY A 188 -10.59 -7.88 21.12
CA GLY A 188 -10.60 -9.26 21.61
C GLY A 188 -10.62 -10.33 20.52
N LYS A 189 -10.34 -9.97 19.25
CA LYS A 189 -10.36 -10.89 18.10
C LYS A 189 -9.07 -11.69 17.90
N GLY A 190 -8.02 -11.42 18.68
CA GLY A 190 -6.73 -12.10 18.59
C GLY A 190 -5.61 -11.16 18.16
N GLY A 191 -4.45 -11.73 17.79
CA GLY A 191 -3.24 -10.97 17.51
C GLY A 191 -2.71 -10.19 18.70
N LYS A 192 -1.73 -9.30 18.45
CA LYS A 192 -1.21 -8.36 19.45
C LYS A 192 -1.45 -6.93 18.99
N GLY A 193 -2.40 -6.25 19.62
CA GLY A 193 -2.64 -4.82 19.39
C GLY A 193 -1.56 -3.94 20.01
N GLY A 194 -1.82 -2.64 20.01
CA GLY A 194 -0.87 -1.62 20.47
C GLY A 194 0.09 -1.16 19.37
N ASP A 195 -0.26 -1.44 18.11
CA ASP A 195 0.61 -1.21 16.96
C ASP A 195 -0.06 -0.46 15.79
N PRO A 196 -0.71 0.69 16.05
CA PRO A 196 -1.18 1.54 14.96
C PRO A 196 0.01 2.05 14.12
N VAL A 197 -0.23 2.36 12.85
CA VAL A 197 0.81 2.94 11.98
C VAL A 197 1.14 4.36 12.43
N ILE A 198 2.42 4.62 12.70
CA ILE A 198 2.96 5.97 12.86
C ILE A 198 3.28 6.49 11.45
N ALA A 199 2.55 7.51 10.98
CA ALA A 199 2.66 8.00 9.61
C ALA A 199 3.25 9.42 9.59
N ASN A 200 4.54 9.51 9.21
CA ASN A 200 5.28 10.76 9.13
C ASN A 200 5.10 11.38 7.74
N ALA A 201 4.40 12.51 7.67
CA ALA A 201 4.28 13.33 6.47
C ALA A 201 5.45 14.31 6.37
N GLN A 202 5.93 14.57 5.14
CA GLN A 202 7.05 15.48 4.87
C GLN A 202 8.25 15.26 5.80
N ASP A 203 8.58 14.00 6.07
CA ASP A 203 9.63 13.62 7.01
C ASP A 203 10.98 14.19 6.54
N GLY A 204 11.64 14.94 7.43
CA GLY A 204 12.85 15.70 7.12
C GLY A 204 14.13 14.86 7.07
N SER A 205 14.05 13.54 7.26
CA SER A 205 15.21 12.64 7.20
C SER A 205 15.68 12.35 5.79
N GLY A 206 14.90 12.68 4.75
CA GLY A 206 15.25 12.44 3.36
C GLY A 206 14.45 13.26 2.35
N TYR A 207 14.79 13.07 1.07
CA TYR A 207 14.06 13.57 -0.09
C TYR A 207 13.98 12.47 -1.14
N ASN A 208 13.06 12.60 -2.09
CA ASN A 208 12.92 11.74 -3.27
C ASN A 208 12.76 10.26 -2.98
N ASN A 209 12.20 9.96 -1.82
CA ASN A 209 12.22 8.62 -1.28
C ASN A 209 11.01 8.42 -0.32
N ALA A 210 10.83 7.26 0.29
CA ALA A 210 9.90 6.94 1.36
C ALA A 210 10.37 5.64 2.05
N ASN A 211 9.89 5.33 3.25
CA ASN A 211 10.15 4.00 3.82
C ASN A 211 9.11 3.59 4.84
N PHE A 212 9.01 2.28 5.03
CA PHE A 212 8.19 1.65 6.05
C PHE A 212 9.01 0.67 6.89
N MET A 213 9.03 0.90 8.20
CA MET A 213 9.65 0.01 9.18
C MET A 213 8.58 -0.87 9.81
N THR A 214 8.66 -2.18 9.58
CA THR A 214 7.70 -3.17 10.07
C THR A 214 8.30 -4.05 11.16
N PRO A 215 8.08 -3.73 12.45
CA PRO A 215 8.43 -4.65 13.52
C PRO A 215 7.38 -5.78 13.64
N PRO A 216 7.67 -6.85 14.40
CA PRO A 216 6.70 -7.91 14.67
C PRO A 216 5.43 -7.40 15.34
N ASP A 217 4.37 -8.20 15.25
CA ASP A 217 3.04 -7.94 15.83
C ASP A 217 3.07 -7.47 17.28
N GLY A 218 2.29 -6.43 17.58
CA GLY A 218 2.27 -5.71 18.86
C GLY A 218 3.31 -4.60 19.02
N GLN A 219 4.02 -4.24 17.95
CA GLN A 219 4.88 -3.05 17.90
C GLN A 219 4.46 -2.16 16.72
N ALA A 220 4.25 -0.87 17.01
CA ALA A 220 3.81 0.10 16.02
C ALA A 220 4.82 0.21 14.85
N PRO A 221 4.40 -0.04 13.60
CA PRO A 221 5.24 0.24 12.45
C PRO A 221 5.32 1.75 12.21
N ARG A 222 6.28 2.15 11.39
CA ARG A 222 6.48 3.56 11.04
C ARG A 222 6.67 3.75 9.55
N MET A 223 5.79 4.56 8.96
CA MET A 223 5.89 5.08 7.60
C MET A 223 6.54 6.47 7.61
N ARG A 224 7.45 6.70 6.68
CA ARG A 224 8.08 8.00 6.44
C ARG A 224 7.92 8.37 4.98
N MET A 225 7.15 9.42 4.74
CA MET A 225 6.92 9.97 3.42
C MET A 225 7.78 11.22 3.24
N TYR A 226 8.42 11.36 2.07
CA TYR A 226 9.30 12.49 1.81
C TYR A 226 8.80 13.40 0.71
N VAL A 227 9.28 14.64 0.79
CA VAL A 227 9.20 15.61 -0.28
C VAL A 227 10.17 15.24 -1.41
N TRP A 228 9.81 15.57 -2.64
CA TRP A 228 10.57 15.35 -3.85
C TRP A 228 11.06 16.66 -4.46
N ASP A 229 12.38 16.79 -4.61
CA ASP A 229 13.04 17.97 -5.18
C ASP A 229 13.37 17.84 -6.68
N THR A 230 12.84 16.82 -7.34
CA THR A 230 12.95 16.54 -8.79
C THR A 230 12.05 17.45 -9.66
N ALA A 231 11.17 18.23 -9.05
CA ALA A 231 10.29 19.20 -9.70
C ALA A 231 10.48 20.61 -9.13
N THR A 232 9.99 21.63 -9.84
CA THR A 232 9.85 22.99 -9.29
C THR A 232 8.42 23.48 -9.56
N PRO A 233 7.60 23.77 -8.53
CA PRO A 233 7.87 23.54 -7.09
C PRO A 233 8.12 22.06 -6.75
N TYR A 234 8.70 21.81 -5.56
CA TYR A 234 8.89 20.45 -5.04
C TYR A 234 7.53 19.74 -4.92
N ARG A 235 7.50 18.44 -5.21
CA ARG A 235 6.28 17.62 -5.09
C ARG A 235 6.27 16.90 -3.76
N ASP A 236 5.11 16.74 -3.17
CA ASP A 236 4.97 16.06 -1.88
C ASP A 236 4.59 14.59 -2.10
N GLY A 237 5.48 13.66 -1.74
CA GLY A 237 5.26 12.22 -1.95
C GLY A 237 4.04 11.68 -1.21
N ASP A 238 3.60 12.35 -0.14
CA ASP A 238 2.36 12.07 0.59
C ASP A 238 1.10 12.20 -0.29
N LEU A 239 1.17 12.95 -1.39
CA LEU A 239 0.05 13.16 -2.33
C LEU A 239 0.03 12.17 -3.49
N GLU A 240 1.05 11.32 -3.61
CA GLU A 240 1.02 10.18 -4.53
C GLU A 240 0.60 8.92 -3.76
N ALA A 241 -0.69 8.58 -3.82
CA ALA A 241 -1.27 7.43 -3.16
C ALA A 241 -0.54 6.13 -3.51
N GLY A 242 -0.01 6.00 -4.73
CA GLY A 242 0.81 4.85 -5.13
C GLY A 242 2.04 4.64 -4.24
N ILE A 243 2.72 5.70 -3.80
CA ILE A 243 3.86 5.62 -2.88
C ILE A 243 3.37 5.23 -1.48
N VAL A 244 2.33 5.90 -0.97
CA VAL A 244 1.77 5.60 0.37
C VAL A 244 1.30 4.14 0.48
N ILE A 245 0.63 3.63 -0.56
CA ILE A 245 0.15 2.24 -0.64
C ILE A 245 1.33 1.28 -0.73
N HIS A 246 2.35 1.60 -1.54
CA HIS A 246 3.58 0.81 -1.63
C HIS A 246 4.24 0.65 -0.25
N GLU A 247 4.45 1.76 0.46
CA GLU A 247 5.05 1.73 1.79
C GLU A 247 4.24 0.91 2.79
N TYR A 248 2.93 1.13 2.84
CA TYR A 248 2.05 0.36 3.72
C TYR A 248 2.08 -1.14 3.37
N SER A 249 2.26 -1.48 2.09
CA SER A 249 2.36 -2.86 1.60
C SER A 249 3.64 -3.57 2.07
N HIS A 250 4.72 -2.86 2.40
CA HIS A 250 5.84 -3.47 3.13
C HIS A 250 5.40 -3.94 4.52
N GLY A 251 4.54 -3.17 5.19
CA GLY A 251 3.88 -3.56 6.43
C GLY A 251 3.10 -4.86 6.28
N LEU A 252 2.16 -4.87 5.32
CA LEU A 252 1.33 -6.03 4.98
C LEU A 252 2.17 -7.28 4.69
N SER A 253 3.05 -7.20 3.68
CA SER A 253 3.81 -8.36 3.21
C SER A 253 4.76 -8.91 4.27
N THR A 254 5.37 -8.03 5.08
CA THR A 254 6.27 -8.44 6.17
C THR A 254 5.52 -9.07 7.35
N ARG A 255 4.30 -8.61 7.68
CA ARG A 255 3.48 -9.23 8.73
C ARG A 255 2.91 -10.58 8.30
N LEU A 256 2.51 -10.72 7.04
CA LEU A 256 1.92 -11.97 6.55
C LEU A 256 2.98 -13.06 6.28
N THR A 257 4.11 -12.71 5.69
CA THR A 257 5.12 -13.69 5.25
C THR A 257 5.83 -14.33 6.44
N GLY A 258 5.71 -15.65 6.59
CA GLY A 258 6.30 -16.37 7.73
C GLY A 258 5.62 -16.08 9.07
N GLY A 259 4.47 -15.39 9.03
CA GLY A 259 3.59 -15.14 10.17
C GLY A 259 3.92 -13.86 10.98
N PRO A 260 2.92 -13.32 11.69
CA PRO A 260 2.95 -11.97 12.28
C PRO A 260 4.02 -11.76 13.36
N ALA A 261 4.53 -12.83 13.95
CA ALA A 261 5.60 -12.77 14.94
C ALA A 261 7.02 -12.63 14.34
N ASN A 262 7.18 -12.74 13.02
CA ASN A 262 8.50 -12.78 12.37
C ASN A 262 8.62 -11.81 11.19
N SER A 263 9.19 -10.63 11.44
CA SER A 263 9.46 -9.62 10.40
C SER A 263 10.75 -9.84 9.62
N GLY A 264 11.43 -10.97 9.78
CA GLY A 264 12.73 -11.26 9.14
C GLY A 264 12.64 -11.92 7.77
N CYS A 265 11.43 -12.12 7.23
CA CYS A 265 11.23 -13.03 6.09
C CYS A 265 11.45 -12.42 4.70
N LEU A 266 11.46 -11.10 4.58
CA LEU A 266 11.59 -10.39 3.29
C LEU A 266 12.81 -9.48 3.26
N GLY A 267 13.95 -9.94 3.81
CA GLY A 267 15.11 -9.08 4.03
C GLY A 267 16.02 -8.84 2.83
N TRP A 268 16.17 -9.82 1.92
CA TRP A 268 17.24 -9.82 0.90
C TRP A 268 16.88 -10.67 -0.33
N GLY A 269 17.60 -10.48 -1.44
CA GLY A 269 17.48 -11.30 -2.65
C GLY A 269 16.09 -11.28 -3.25
N GLU A 270 15.64 -12.41 -3.79
CA GLU A 270 14.28 -12.55 -4.36
C GLU A 270 13.19 -12.24 -3.32
N ALA A 271 13.35 -12.70 -2.06
CA ALA A 271 12.39 -12.39 -1.00
C ALA A 271 12.28 -10.88 -0.73
N GLY A 272 13.41 -10.19 -0.61
CA GLY A 272 13.43 -8.74 -0.45
C GLY A 272 12.85 -8.01 -1.67
N GLY A 273 13.17 -8.48 -2.87
CA GLY A 273 12.60 -7.93 -4.11
C GLY A 273 11.10 -8.13 -4.21
N MET A 274 10.56 -9.27 -3.81
CA MET A 274 9.11 -9.45 -3.75
C MET A 274 8.46 -8.49 -2.75
N GLY A 275 9.15 -8.15 -1.65
CA GLY A 275 8.76 -7.09 -0.72
C GLY A 275 8.44 -5.76 -1.43
N GLU A 276 9.27 -5.35 -2.39
CA GLU A 276 9.06 -4.19 -3.26
C GLU A 276 7.95 -4.44 -4.29
N GLY A 277 7.98 -5.60 -4.94
CA GLY A 277 7.07 -5.91 -6.05
C GLY A 277 5.62 -6.07 -5.63
N TRP A 278 5.34 -6.57 -4.43
CA TRP A 278 3.97 -6.62 -3.91
C TRP A 278 3.37 -5.23 -3.71
N GLY A 279 4.17 -4.28 -3.21
CA GLY A 279 3.72 -2.90 -3.02
C GLY A 279 3.38 -2.22 -4.34
N ASP A 280 4.25 -2.36 -5.34
CA ASP A 280 4.00 -1.85 -6.69
C ASP A 280 2.77 -2.48 -7.34
N ALA A 281 2.60 -3.80 -7.21
CA ALA A 281 1.44 -4.51 -7.76
C ALA A 281 0.13 -4.04 -7.12
N ILE A 282 0.08 -3.93 -5.79
CA ILE A 282 -1.15 -3.53 -5.09
C ILE A 282 -1.47 -2.05 -5.34
N ALA A 283 -0.47 -1.16 -5.34
CA ALA A 283 -0.64 0.23 -5.74
C ALA A 283 -1.21 0.34 -7.16
N THR A 284 -0.70 -0.45 -8.10
CA THR A 284 -1.18 -0.50 -9.49
C THR A 284 -2.63 -1.02 -9.57
N ILE A 285 -2.97 -2.10 -8.87
CA ILE A 285 -4.35 -2.65 -8.84
C ILE A 285 -5.33 -1.63 -8.25
N ILE A 286 -4.93 -0.89 -7.22
CA ILE A 286 -5.80 0.12 -6.59
C ILE A 286 -6.05 1.29 -7.54
N ARG A 287 -5.03 1.87 -8.17
CA ARG A 287 -5.23 3.00 -9.10
C ARG A 287 -5.98 2.61 -10.37
N GLN A 288 -5.95 1.33 -10.77
CA GLN A 288 -6.76 0.84 -11.89
C GLN A 288 -8.25 1.13 -11.73
N VAL A 289 -8.79 1.26 -10.50
CA VAL A 289 -10.23 1.56 -10.30
C VAL A 289 -10.68 2.86 -10.96
N GLU A 290 -9.77 3.84 -11.08
CA GLU A 290 -10.01 5.13 -11.75
C GLU A 290 -9.38 5.19 -13.14
N GLU A 291 -8.28 4.45 -13.37
CA GLU A 291 -7.45 4.60 -14.57
C GLU A 291 -7.54 3.45 -15.59
N HIS A 292 -8.26 2.35 -15.27
CA HIS A 292 -8.39 1.21 -16.18
C HIS A 292 -8.97 1.61 -17.54
N ASN A 293 -8.28 1.20 -18.62
CA ASN A 293 -8.66 1.49 -19.99
C ASN A 293 -9.33 0.25 -20.65
N PRO A 294 -10.67 0.16 -20.69
CA PRO A 294 -11.33 -1.00 -21.30
C PRO A 294 -11.19 -1.06 -22.84
N LYS A 295 -10.61 -0.03 -23.48
CA LYS A 295 -10.45 0.08 -24.94
C LYS A 295 -8.99 -0.06 -25.40
N GLY A 296 -8.05 -0.27 -24.49
CA GLY A 296 -6.63 -0.36 -24.80
C GLY A 296 -5.84 -1.02 -23.68
N PRO A 297 -4.53 -1.21 -23.84
CA PRO A 297 -3.71 -1.76 -22.78
C PRO A 297 -3.58 -0.76 -21.63
N ASP A 298 -3.65 -1.27 -20.40
CA ASP A 298 -3.22 -0.56 -19.21
C ASP A 298 -1.69 -0.45 -19.20
N VAL A 299 -1.19 0.74 -18.86
CA VAL A 299 0.25 1.05 -18.77
C VAL A 299 0.47 1.96 -17.57
N PHE A 300 1.19 1.47 -16.56
CA PHE A 300 1.36 2.20 -15.31
C PHE A 300 2.83 2.39 -14.93
N PRO A 301 3.29 3.64 -14.79
CA PRO A 301 4.54 3.95 -14.10
C PRO A 301 4.33 4.05 -12.58
N MET A 302 5.38 3.80 -11.81
CA MET A 302 5.41 4.08 -10.35
C MET A 302 6.14 5.38 -10.05
N GLY A 303 5.59 6.21 -9.16
CA GLY A 303 6.26 7.43 -8.69
C GLY A 303 6.39 8.53 -9.75
N ALA A 304 5.65 8.46 -10.87
CA ALA A 304 5.90 9.30 -12.03
C ALA A 304 5.67 10.78 -11.76
N TRP A 305 4.61 11.09 -11.00
CA TRP A 305 4.32 12.45 -10.61
C TRP A 305 5.36 12.93 -9.60
N ALA A 306 5.54 12.26 -8.47
CA ALA A 306 6.48 12.70 -7.44
C ALA A 306 7.92 12.84 -7.98
N ALA A 307 8.40 11.87 -8.76
CA ALA A 307 9.73 11.87 -9.36
C ALA A 307 9.89 12.82 -10.55
N ASN A 308 8.79 13.38 -11.07
CA ASN A 308 8.78 14.22 -12.28
C ASN A 308 9.40 13.53 -13.50
N GLN A 309 9.12 12.24 -13.64
CA GLN A 309 9.62 11.38 -14.70
C GLN A 309 8.44 10.63 -15.32
N ALA A 310 8.15 10.85 -16.60
CA ALA A 310 6.97 10.28 -17.26
C ALA A 310 6.90 8.74 -17.21
N LYS A 311 8.04 8.06 -17.12
CA LYS A 311 8.14 6.60 -16.99
C LYS A 311 8.18 6.10 -15.55
N GLY A 312 8.19 7.00 -14.58
CA GLY A 312 8.37 6.65 -13.17
C GLY A 312 9.81 6.29 -12.84
N ILE A 313 9.98 5.71 -11.65
CA ILE A 313 11.28 5.40 -11.03
C ILE A 313 11.79 3.98 -11.30
N ARG A 314 10.97 3.12 -11.92
CA ARG A 314 11.34 1.75 -12.30
C ARG A 314 11.98 1.75 -13.68
N ASN A 315 12.73 0.70 -14.03
CA ASN A 315 13.39 0.60 -15.34
C ASN A 315 12.36 0.50 -16.47
N TYR A 316 11.22 -0.13 -16.20
CA TYR A 316 10.11 -0.30 -17.13
C TYR A 316 8.78 0.05 -16.46
N VAL A 317 7.84 0.56 -17.27
CA VAL A 317 6.43 0.70 -16.87
C VAL A 317 5.77 -0.67 -16.82
N TYR A 318 4.79 -0.89 -15.95
CA TYR A 318 4.01 -2.13 -15.95
C TYR A 318 3.08 -2.16 -17.14
N ALA A 319 3.21 -3.20 -17.95
CA ALA A 319 2.45 -3.36 -19.19
C ALA A 319 2.54 -4.79 -19.71
N THR A 320 1.42 -5.36 -20.15
CA THR A 320 1.41 -6.70 -20.80
C THR A 320 2.14 -6.72 -22.14
N ASN A 321 2.45 -5.56 -22.72
CA ASN A 321 3.23 -5.45 -23.95
C ASN A 321 4.73 -5.64 -23.66
N SER A 322 5.32 -6.71 -24.21
CA SER A 322 6.74 -7.03 -24.01
C SER A 322 7.74 -6.03 -24.60
N THR A 323 7.29 -5.10 -25.46
CA THR A 323 8.13 -4.00 -25.94
C THR A 323 8.24 -2.88 -24.89
N LEU A 324 7.18 -2.65 -24.12
CA LEU A 324 7.17 -1.66 -23.04
C LEU A 324 7.83 -2.21 -21.78
N ASN A 325 7.54 -3.47 -21.44
CA ASN A 325 8.21 -4.19 -20.36
C ASN A 325 8.72 -5.56 -20.85
N PRO A 326 10.02 -5.71 -21.17
CA PRO A 326 10.61 -6.96 -21.63
C PRO A 326 11.01 -7.90 -20.48
N SER A 327 10.62 -7.62 -19.24
CA SER A 327 11.10 -8.35 -18.08
C SER A 327 10.66 -9.82 -18.09
N THR A 328 11.61 -10.72 -17.82
CA THR A 328 11.40 -12.16 -17.61
C THR A 328 12.18 -12.62 -16.37
N TYR A 329 12.13 -13.91 -16.02
CA TYR A 329 12.89 -14.41 -14.87
C TYR A 329 14.40 -14.22 -15.07
N LYS A 330 14.88 -14.40 -16.31
CA LYS A 330 16.28 -14.17 -16.70
C LYS A 330 16.70 -12.70 -16.62
N THR A 331 15.77 -11.74 -16.58
CA THR A 331 16.12 -10.34 -16.36
C THR A 331 16.90 -10.13 -15.06
N LEU A 332 16.65 -10.95 -14.04
CA LEU A 332 17.34 -10.88 -12.75
C LEU A 332 18.86 -11.18 -12.85
N ASP A 333 19.34 -11.73 -13.95
CA ASP A 333 20.78 -11.96 -14.18
C ASP A 333 21.48 -10.76 -14.84
N LYS A 334 20.73 -9.72 -15.25
CA LYS A 334 21.30 -8.54 -15.90
C LYS A 334 22.05 -7.66 -14.88
N PRO A 335 23.08 -6.91 -15.33
CA PRO A 335 23.67 -5.85 -14.51
C PRO A 335 22.59 -4.89 -14.00
N GLY A 336 22.67 -4.50 -12.72
CA GLY A 336 21.68 -3.64 -12.05
C GLY A 336 20.55 -4.37 -11.34
N TYR A 337 20.36 -5.69 -11.55
CA TYR A 337 19.30 -6.47 -10.89
C TYR A 337 19.75 -7.17 -9.58
N TRP A 338 20.73 -6.58 -8.88
CA TRP A 338 21.12 -7.04 -7.53
C TRP A 338 20.34 -6.32 -6.42
N GLY A 339 19.77 -5.14 -6.70
CA GLY A 339 18.98 -4.36 -5.76
C GLY A 339 17.54 -4.88 -5.66
N VAL A 340 16.95 -4.82 -4.47
CA VAL A 340 15.59 -5.32 -4.23
C VAL A 340 14.55 -4.60 -5.09
N HIS A 341 14.71 -3.31 -5.38
CA HIS A 341 13.78 -2.57 -6.26
C HIS A 341 13.77 -3.13 -7.69
N ALA A 342 14.96 -3.35 -8.27
CA ALA A 342 15.10 -3.92 -9.61
C ALA A 342 14.56 -5.36 -9.67
N ILE A 343 14.77 -6.15 -8.62
CA ILE A 343 14.15 -7.48 -8.52
C ILE A 343 12.62 -7.35 -8.41
N GLY A 344 12.14 -6.39 -7.62
CA GLY A 344 10.73 -6.17 -7.35
C GLY A 344 9.91 -5.73 -8.54
N GLU A 345 10.45 -4.91 -9.44
CA GLU A 345 9.73 -4.56 -10.68
C GLU A 345 9.47 -5.80 -11.57
N VAL A 346 10.34 -6.81 -11.55
CA VAL A 346 10.10 -8.06 -12.28
C VAL A 346 8.96 -8.84 -11.61
N TRP A 347 8.94 -8.87 -10.27
CA TRP A 347 7.84 -9.51 -9.52
C TRP A 347 6.50 -8.80 -9.75
N ALA A 348 6.47 -7.48 -9.65
CA ALA A 348 5.29 -6.67 -9.91
C ALA A 348 4.76 -6.86 -11.34
N GLU A 349 5.64 -7.00 -12.33
CA GLU A 349 5.24 -7.29 -13.70
C GLU A 349 4.53 -8.65 -13.84
N TYR A 350 4.98 -9.71 -13.15
CA TYR A 350 4.23 -10.98 -13.13
C TYR A 350 2.83 -10.80 -12.57
N LEU A 351 2.69 -10.07 -11.46
CA LEU A 351 1.40 -9.81 -10.84
C LEU A 351 0.51 -8.93 -11.72
N PHE A 352 1.08 -7.94 -12.40
CA PHE A 352 0.36 -7.10 -13.35
C PHE A 352 -0.21 -7.91 -14.52
N VAL A 353 0.59 -8.81 -15.11
CA VAL A 353 0.13 -9.73 -16.15
C VAL A 353 -0.97 -10.64 -15.61
N LEU A 354 -0.77 -11.27 -14.44
CA LEU A 354 -1.77 -12.13 -13.80
C LEU A 354 -3.09 -11.39 -13.59
N THR A 355 -3.06 -10.20 -12.98
CA THR A 355 -4.25 -9.38 -12.77
C THR A 355 -4.96 -9.09 -14.10
N THR A 356 -4.20 -8.72 -15.14
CA THR A 356 -4.77 -8.43 -16.46
C THR A 356 -5.45 -9.67 -17.06
N ARG A 357 -4.84 -10.86 -16.98
CA ARG A 357 -5.45 -12.11 -17.48
C ARG A 357 -6.69 -12.51 -16.69
N LEU A 358 -6.72 -12.24 -15.39
CA LEU A 358 -7.93 -12.46 -14.58
C LEU A 358 -9.03 -11.46 -14.94
N ILE A 359 -8.71 -10.19 -15.20
CA ILE A 359 -9.67 -9.18 -15.68
C ILE A 359 -10.25 -9.59 -17.04
N GLU A 360 -9.42 -10.10 -17.95
CA GLU A 360 -9.88 -10.59 -19.26
C GLU A 360 -10.90 -11.74 -19.14
N LYS A 361 -10.75 -12.64 -18.14
CA LYS A 361 -11.69 -13.74 -17.90
C LYS A 361 -12.95 -13.31 -17.14
N TYR A 362 -12.79 -12.52 -16.08
CA TYR A 362 -13.84 -12.28 -15.09
C TYR A 362 -14.43 -10.88 -15.13
N GLY A 363 -13.92 -10.00 -15.99
CA GLY A 363 -14.29 -8.59 -16.03
C GLY A 363 -13.61 -7.78 -14.93
N PHE A 364 -13.99 -6.50 -14.85
CA PHE A 364 -13.38 -5.49 -14.00
C PHE A 364 -14.41 -4.89 -13.04
N SER A 365 -14.06 -4.81 -11.75
CA SER A 365 -14.84 -4.09 -10.75
C SER A 365 -14.32 -2.66 -10.57
N LYS A 366 -15.24 -1.69 -10.53
CA LYS A 366 -14.91 -0.29 -10.17
C LYS A 366 -14.71 -0.06 -8.68
N THR A 367 -14.90 -1.09 -7.85
CA THR A 367 -14.62 -1.03 -6.41
C THR A 367 -13.84 -2.25 -5.98
N LEU A 368 -12.88 -2.04 -5.08
CA LEU A 368 -12.16 -3.12 -4.42
C LEU A 368 -12.73 -3.46 -3.04
N TYR A 369 -13.63 -2.62 -2.50
CA TYR A 369 -14.29 -2.86 -1.22
C TYR A 369 -15.45 -3.85 -1.36
N PRO A 370 -15.45 -4.93 -0.57
CA PRO A 370 -16.63 -5.76 -0.42
C PRO A 370 -17.79 -5.00 0.23
N PRO A 371 -19.06 -5.32 -0.08
CA PRO A 371 -20.19 -4.74 0.64
C PRO A 371 -20.19 -5.16 2.12
N GLU A 372 -20.69 -4.29 3.01
CA GLU A 372 -20.82 -4.61 4.44
C GLU A 372 -21.81 -5.77 4.68
N ASP A 373 -22.94 -5.77 3.96
CA ASP A 373 -23.96 -6.83 4.03
C ASP A 373 -23.77 -7.85 2.91
N THR A 374 -23.07 -8.95 3.21
CA THR A 374 -22.82 -10.06 2.28
C THR A 374 -23.97 -11.06 2.20
N SER A 375 -25.02 -10.90 3.01
CA SER A 375 -26.18 -11.80 2.99
C SER A 375 -27.09 -11.58 1.78
N LYS A 376 -26.94 -10.43 1.11
CA LYS A 376 -27.70 -10.04 -0.07
C LYS A 376 -26.89 -10.22 -1.36
N PRO A 377 -27.56 -10.54 -2.48
CA PRO A 377 -26.92 -10.53 -3.79
C PRO A 377 -26.25 -9.19 -4.06
N ASN A 378 -25.04 -9.23 -4.60
CA ASN A 378 -24.23 -8.06 -4.90
C ASN A 378 -23.32 -8.37 -6.10
N ASP A 379 -22.66 -7.35 -6.63
CA ASP A 379 -21.76 -7.52 -7.78
C ASP A 379 -20.31 -7.80 -7.39
N TYR A 380 -20.00 -7.91 -6.09
CA TYR A 380 -18.64 -8.16 -5.62
C TYR A 380 -18.33 -9.66 -5.51
N TYR A 381 -19.26 -10.45 -4.97
CA TYR A 381 -19.09 -11.89 -4.74
C TYR A 381 -19.95 -12.74 -5.67
N THR A 382 -19.50 -13.95 -5.96
CA THR A 382 -20.24 -14.91 -6.81
C THR A 382 -21.47 -15.51 -6.13
N LYS A 383 -21.49 -15.50 -4.79
CA LYS A 383 -22.57 -16.01 -3.93
C LYS A 383 -22.77 -15.09 -2.73
N THR A 384 -23.95 -15.12 -2.15
CA THR A 384 -24.21 -14.54 -0.82
C THR A 384 -23.59 -15.39 0.28
N SER A 385 -23.42 -14.83 1.48
CA SER A 385 -22.94 -15.59 2.65
C SER A 385 -23.91 -16.69 3.09
N GLY A 386 -25.19 -16.61 2.74
CA GLY A 386 -26.15 -17.68 2.99
C GLY A 386 -26.05 -18.85 2.01
N GLU A 387 -25.60 -18.58 0.77
CA GLU A 387 -25.39 -19.58 -0.27
C GLU A 387 -23.99 -20.21 -0.21
N SER A 388 -23.01 -19.47 0.32
CA SER A 388 -21.63 -19.93 0.49
C SER A 388 -21.46 -20.72 1.78
N VAL A 389 -22.07 -21.91 1.81
CA VAL A 389 -21.98 -22.85 2.93
C VAL A 389 -21.69 -24.26 2.45
N ASP A 390 -21.06 -25.08 3.28
CA ASP A 390 -20.85 -26.49 3.00
C ASP A 390 -22.10 -27.34 3.24
N SER A 391 -21.98 -28.67 3.04
CA SER A 391 -23.09 -29.61 3.21
C SER A 391 -23.63 -29.70 4.65
N LEU A 392 -22.90 -29.18 5.64
CA LEU A 392 -23.30 -29.09 7.05
C LEU A 392 -23.77 -27.68 7.43
N GLY A 393 -23.86 -26.75 6.46
CA GLY A 393 -24.26 -25.37 6.69
C GLY A 393 -23.15 -24.49 7.30
N ARG A 394 -21.89 -24.94 7.28
CA ARG A 394 -20.76 -24.14 7.78
C ARG A 394 -20.33 -23.13 6.72
N PRO A 395 -20.01 -21.87 7.08
CA PRO A 395 -19.59 -20.86 6.11
C PRO A 395 -18.36 -21.29 5.31
N LEU A 396 -18.42 -21.08 4.00
CA LEU A 396 -17.29 -21.17 3.08
C LEU A 396 -16.83 -19.77 2.68
N PRO A 397 -15.53 -19.58 2.36
CA PRO A 397 -15.01 -18.30 1.87
C PRO A 397 -15.83 -17.74 0.70
N LEU A 398 -16.09 -16.45 0.71
CA LEU A 398 -16.75 -15.76 -0.40
C LEU A 398 -15.75 -15.50 -1.51
N ILE A 399 -16.11 -15.85 -2.75
CA ILE A 399 -15.23 -15.74 -3.92
C ILE A 399 -15.53 -14.42 -4.65
N PRO A 400 -14.54 -13.52 -4.80
CA PRO A 400 -14.71 -12.31 -5.60
C PRO A 400 -15.04 -12.64 -7.06
N LYS A 401 -15.97 -11.89 -7.63
CA LYS A 401 -16.55 -12.15 -8.95
C LYS A 401 -15.70 -11.62 -10.11
N HIS A 402 -14.97 -10.52 -9.90
CA HIS A 402 -14.24 -9.80 -10.94
C HIS A 402 -12.74 -10.06 -10.85
N GLY A 403 -12.02 -9.89 -11.97
CA GLY A 403 -10.62 -10.29 -12.08
C GLY A 403 -9.68 -9.49 -11.19
N ASN A 404 -9.89 -8.18 -11.06
CA ASN A 404 -9.07 -7.32 -10.20
C ASN A 404 -9.31 -7.58 -8.70
N THR A 405 -10.57 -7.83 -8.29
CA THR A 405 -10.88 -8.17 -6.89
C THR A 405 -10.39 -9.56 -6.52
N LEU A 406 -10.54 -10.54 -7.44
CA LEU A 406 -10.00 -11.89 -7.26
C LEU A 406 -8.47 -11.87 -7.20
N SER A 407 -7.81 -11.16 -8.12
CA SER A 407 -6.35 -11.04 -8.13
C SER A 407 -5.82 -10.48 -6.82
N LEU A 408 -6.43 -9.41 -6.30
CA LEU A 408 -6.00 -8.80 -5.05
C LEU A 408 -6.20 -9.76 -3.86
N GLN A 409 -7.31 -10.48 -3.80
CA GLN A 409 -7.56 -11.51 -2.78
C GLN A 409 -6.51 -12.62 -2.84
N LEU A 410 -6.18 -13.11 -4.04
CA LEU A 410 -5.17 -14.17 -4.22
C LEU A 410 -3.77 -13.71 -3.80
N ILE A 411 -3.39 -12.48 -4.14
CA ILE A 411 -2.09 -11.90 -3.76
C ILE A 411 -1.95 -11.85 -2.23
N ILE A 412 -2.97 -11.35 -1.52
CA ILE A 412 -2.94 -11.25 -0.05
C ILE A 412 -2.95 -12.64 0.60
N SER A 413 -3.77 -13.56 0.09
CA SER A 413 -3.79 -14.94 0.58
C SER A 413 -2.44 -15.65 0.36
N ALA A 414 -1.79 -15.44 -0.78
CA ALA A 414 -0.49 -16.05 -1.08
C ALA A 414 0.61 -15.62 -0.10
N MET A 415 0.62 -14.35 0.33
CA MET A 415 1.58 -13.87 1.34
C MET A 415 1.46 -14.62 2.67
N LYS A 416 0.25 -15.10 3.01
CA LYS A 416 0.01 -15.91 4.22
C LYS A 416 0.51 -17.35 4.08
N LEU A 417 0.47 -17.88 2.86
CA LEU A 417 0.77 -19.28 2.56
C LEU A 417 2.25 -19.52 2.30
N GLN A 418 2.94 -18.54 1.71
CA GLN A 418 4.34 -18.69 1.33
C GLN A 418 5.27 -18.85 2.54
N PRO A 419 6.38 -19.59 2.40
CA PRO A 419 7.35 -19.77 3.47
C PRO A 419 8.08 -18.46 3.80
N CYS A 420 8.80 -18.45 4.92
CA CYS A 420 9.75 -17.39 5.23
C CYS A 420 10.91 -17.40 4.22
N ARG A 421 11.33 -16.22 3.73
CA ARG A 421 12.36 -16.04 2.68
C ARG A 421 12.01 -16.78 1.38
N PRO A 422 10.82 -16.55 0.81
CA PRO A 422 10.38 -17.25 -0.39
C PRO A 422 11.21 -16.87 -1.61
N THR A 423 11.33 -17.79 -2.54
CA THR A 423 11.77 -17.55 -3.92
C THR A 423 10.59 -17.14 -4.80
N PHE A 424 10.84 -16.69 -6.03
CA PHE A 424 9.76 -16.45 -7.00
C PHE A 424 8.92 -17.71 -7.26
N PHE A 425 9.52 -18.90 -7.20
CA PHE A 425 8.81 -20.17 -7.32
C PHE A 425 7.86 -20.40 -6.14
N ASP A 426 8.35 -20.20 -4.92
CA ASP A 426 7.53 -20.38 -3.71
C ASP A 426 6.33 -19.43 -3.71
N ALA A 427 6.53 -18.17 -4.09
CA ALA A 427 5.46 -17.18 -4.14
C ALA A 427 4.45 -17.44 -5.27
N ARG A 428 4.90 -17.87 -6.46
CA ARG A 428 4.01 -18.33 -7.55
C ARG A 428 3.16 -19.51 -7.08
N ASP A 429 3.80 -20.50 -6.46
CA ASP A 429 3.12 -21.71 -6.01
C ASP A 429 2.15 -21.40 -4.85
N ALA A 430 2.46 -20.43 -3.99
CA ALA A 430 1.54 -19.91 -2.98
C ALA A 430 0.30 -19.21 -3.59
N ILE A 431 0.44 -18.51 -4.73
CA ILE A 431 -0.71 -17.94 -5.46
C ILE A 431 -1.59 -19.05 -6.05
N ILE A 432 -0.97 -20.11 -6.58
CA ILE A 432 -1.69 -21.29 -7.08
C ILE A 432 -2.44 -21.98 -5.95
N GLN A 433 -1.80 -22.14 -4.78
CA GLN A 433 -2.43 -22.71 -3.59
C GLN A 433 -3.58 -21.83 -3.09
N ALA A 434 -3.41 -20.50 -3.07
CA ALA A 434 -4.48 -19.58 -2.70
C ALA A 434 -5.71 -19.73 -3.59
N ASP A 435 -5.53 -19.95 -4.90
CA ASP A 435 -6.64 -20.23 -5.82
C ASP A 435 -7.26 -21.61 -5.58
N GLU A 436 -6.46 -22.62 -5.27
CA GLU A 436 -6.96 -23.95 -4.90
C GLU A 436 -7.84 -23.89 -3.64
N GLU A 437 -7.41 -23.16 -2.61
CA GLU A 437 -8.17 -22.99 -1.36
C GLU A 437 -9.42 -22.13 -1.51
N LEU A 438 -9.37 -21.08 -2.35
CA LEU A 438 -10.47 -20.13 -2.52
C LEU A 438 -11.51 -20.59 -3.54
N THR A 439 -11.08 -21.07 -4.71
CA THR A 439 -11.94 -21.37 -5.86
C THR A 439 -12.00 -22.87 -6.18
N GLY A 440 -11.21 -23.71 -5.51
CA GLY A 440 -11.03 -25.10 -5.92
C GLY A 440 -10.10 -25.26 -7.12
N GLY A 441 -9.31 -24.23 -7.45
CA GLY A 441 -8.30 -24.30 -8.52
C GLY A 441 -8.83 -23.95 -9.91
N GLU A 442 -9.96 -23.24 -10.01
CA GLU A 442 -10.59 -22.86 -11.29
C GLU A 442 -9.70 -21.98 -12.18
N ASN A 443 -8.62 -21.40 -11.63
CA ASN A 443 -7.74 -20.46 -12.31
C ASN A 443 -6.32 -20.95 -12.50
N GLN A 444 -5.99 -22.19 -12.13
CA GLN A 444 -4.64 -22.73 -12.27
C GLN A 444 -4.08 -22.54 -13.69
N CYS A 445 -4.88 -22.78 -14.74
CA CYS A 445 -4.44 -22.59 -16.11
C CYS A 445 -4.02 -21.14 -16.41
N ILE A 446 -4.79 -20.17 -15.93
CA ILE A 446 -4.53 -18.74 -16.18
C ILE A 446 -3.34 -18.26 -15.38
N ILE A 447 -3.25 -18.68 -14.12
CA ILE A 447 -2.12 -18.36 -13.24
C ILE A 447 -0.83 -18.89 -13.88
N TRP A 448 -0.78 -20.18 -14.23
CA TRP A 448 0.39 -20.75 -14.88
C TRP A 448 0.74 -20.07 -16.20
N LYS A 449 -0.24 -19.76 -17.06
CA LYS A 449 0.00 -19.06 -18.33
C LYS A 449 0.57 -17.66 -18.11
N ALA A 450 0.05 -16.89 -17.14
CA ALA A 450 0.53 -15.54 -16.85
C ALA A 450 2.00 -15.55 -16.38
N PHE A 451 2.37 -16.47 -15.49
CA PHE A 451 3.76 -16.61 -15.05
C PHE A 451 4.67 -17.15 -16.15
N ALA A 452 4.22 -18.15 -16.91
CA ALA A 452 4.97 -18.71 -18.04
C ALA A 452 5.20 -17.68 -19.15
N GLU A 453 4.23 -16.79 -19.44
CA GLU A 453 4.36 -15.70 -20.42
C GLU A 453 5.59 -14.82 -20.15
N ARG A 454 5.99 -14.70 -18.88
CA ARG A 454 7.13 -13.91 -18.42
C ARG A 454 8.30 -14.79 -17.94
N GLY A 455 8.39 -16.03 -18.40
CA GLY A 455 9.56 -16.90 -18.16
C GLY A 455 9.61 -17.61 -16.81
N LEU A 456 8.53 -17.61 -16.02
CA LEU A 456 8.43 -18.34 -14.74
C LEU A 456 7.50 -19.56 -14.83
N GLY A 457 7.55 -20.26 -15.97
CA GLY A 457 6.84 -21.52 -16.20
C GLY A 457 7.38 -22.69 -15.38
N SER A 458 6.82 -23.88 -15.59
CA SER A 458 7.18 -25.08 -14.83
C SER A 458 8.58 -25.62 -15.12
N ASP A 459 9.19 -25.19 -16.22
CA ASP A 459 10.56 -25.52 -16.61
C ASP A 459 11.56 -24.37 -16.40
N ALA A 460 11.16 -23.31 -15.70
CA ALA A 460 12.07 -22.25 -15.28
C ALA A 460 12.99 -22.77 -14.18
N ALA A 461 14.23 -22.29 -14.14
CA ALA A 461 15.24 -22.83 -13.23
C ALA A 461 16.27 -21.78 -12.80
N VAL A 462 16.89 -22.02 -11.64
CA VAL A 462 18.05 -21.28 -11.15
C VAL A 462 19.16 -22.26 -10.74
N VAL A 463 20.38 -22.03 -11.22
CA VAL A 463 21.56 -22.85 -10.88
C VAL A 463 22.51 -22.02 -10.03
N GLY A 464 23.02 -22.61 -8.94
CA GLY A 464 23.95 -21.93 -8.03
C GLY A 464 23.29 -20.86 -7.17
N GLN A 465 22.05 -21.08 -6.74
CA GLN A 465 21.29 -20.13 -5.94
C GLN A 465 21.98 -19.83 -4.60
N THR A 466 21.97 -18.56 -4.19
CA THR A 466 22.49 -18.13 -2.89
C THR A 466 21.40 -17.43 -2.06
N PRO A 467 21.51 -17.40 -0.72
CA PRO A 467 20.52 -16.72 0.14
C PRO A 467 20.36 -15.20 -0.10
N TRP A 468 21.26 -14.58 -0.86
CA TRP A 468 21.28 -13.14 -1.15
C TRP A 468 20.77 -12.82 -2.56
N GLY A 469 20.22 -13.81 -3.28
CA GLY A 469 19.63 -13.61 -4.62
C GLY A 469 20.56 -13.93 -5.80
N GLY A 470 21.78 -14.40 -5.55
CA GLY A 470 22.67 -14.90 -6.60
C GLY A 470 22.20 -16.23 -7.21
N GLY A 471 22.73 -16.55 -8.39
CA GLY A 471 22.37 -17.73 -9.19
C GLY A 471 22.31 -17.35 -10.67
N VAL A 472 22.27 -18.34 -11.55
CA VAL A 472 22.06 -18.16 -13.00
C VAL A 472 20.70 -18.72 -13.37
N ARG A 473 19.86 -17.87 -13.96
CA ARG A 473 18.46 -18.16 -14.24
C ARG A 473 18.23 -18.53 -15.69
N THR A 474 17.26 -19.42 -15.88
CA THR A 474 16.77 -19.85 -17.18
C THR A 474 15.27 -19.63 -17.22
N ASP A 475 14.81 -18.90 -18.24
CA ASP A 475 13.38 -18.71 -18.48
C ASP A 475 12.73 -20.05 -18.83
N GLY A 476 11.57 -20.30 -18.25
CA GLY A 476 10.70 -21.42 -18.57
C GLY A 476 9.34 -20.92 -19.04
N TYR A 477 8.80 -21.56 -20.07
CA TYR A 477 7.55 -21.16 -20.72
C TYR A 477 6.52 -22.29 -20.75
N LYS A 478 6.84 -23.47 -20.16
CA LYS A 478 5.89 -24.57 -20.10
C LYS A 478 4.83 -24.34 -19.05
N VAL A 479 3.60 -24.73 -19.39
CA VAL A 479 2.46 -24.80 -18.50
C VAL A 479 2.18 -26.27 -18.21
N PRO A 480 2.02 -26.70 -16.94
CA PRO A 480 1.68 -28.08 -16.62
C PRO A 480 0.39 -28.51 -17.32
N GLU A 481 0.40 -29.64 -18.03
CA GLU A 481 -0.77 -30.10 -18.79
C GLU A 481 -2.02 -30.22 -17.90
N LYS A 482 -1.87 -30.72 -16.68
CA LYS A 482 -2.97 -30.90 -15.73
C LYS A 482 -3.62 -29.57 -15.29
N ALA A 483 -2.90 -28.46 -15.34
CA ALA A 483 -3.42 -27.16 -14.92
C ALA A 483 -4.44 -26.58 -15.91
N CYS A 484 -4.44 -27.05 -17.16
CA CYS A 484 -5.29 -26.52 -18.25
C CYS A 484 -6.25 -27.57 -18.84
N LYS A 485 -6.58 -28.63 -18.09
CA LYS A 485 -7.51 -29.68 -18.53
C LYS A 485 -8.97 -29.34 -18.31
#